data_AF-A0AAU2L5T4-F1
#
_entry.id   AF-A0AAU2L5T4-F1
#
_cell.length_a   1.000
_cell.length_b   1.000
_cell.length_c   1.000
_cell.angle_alpha   90.00
_cell.angle_beta   90.00
_cell.angle_gamma   90.00
#
_symmetry.space_group_name_H-M   'P 1'
#
loop_
_entity.id
_entity.type
_entity.pdbx_description
1 polymer ?
#
loop_
_entity_poly.entity_id
_entity_poly.type
_entity_poly.pdbx_seq_one_letter_code
_entity_poly.pdbx_strand_id
1 'polypeptide(L)'
;MRRFVSAAAAVSIFVILAGLLTGCSGSKEKAVPELPKRICWNAFASSDVSPVLPVGDKAAVHHRPFVLAEDLDSVTCSVDIDGVWKFLADATLHGFEDQIDWTSMDKADPQSIDVGKKGIIWDSGAAAYFICELSKGPNSPGKYIDLTIYTDSVPDEAKLPSVLRHF
;
A
#
# COMPACT_ATOMS: atom_id res chain seq x y z
N MET A 1 -70.26 43.98 44.50
CA MET A 1 -69.88 42.58 44.27
C MET A 1 -68.41 42.45 44.64
N ARG A 2 -68.09 41.59 45.63
CA ARG A 2 -66.72 41.17 45.97
C ARG A 2 -66.09 40.44 44.77
N ARG A 3 -64.74 40.40 44.74
CA ARG A 3 -63.83 39.36 44.17
C ARG A 3 -62.74 40.01 43.30
N PHE A 4 -61.44 39.73 43.42
CA PHE A 4 -60.65 38.83 44.26
C PHE A 4 -59.23 39.41 44.34
N VAL A 5 -58.63 39.37 45.52
CA VAL A 5 -57.17 39.35 45.70
C VAL A 5 -56.73 37.91 45.45
N SER A 6 -55.69 37.70 44.64
CA SER A 6 -54.85 36.50 44.71
C SER A 6 -53.42 36.84 44.29
N ALA A 7 -52.53 36.79 45.28
CA ALA A 7 -51.09 36.85 45.14
C ALA A 7 -50.52 35.49 44.72
N ALA A 8 -49.37 35.56 44.05
CA ALA A 8 -48.23 34.63 44.05
C ALA A 8 -48.46 33.11 44.00
N ALA A 9 -47.91 32.49 42.94
CA ALA A 9 -47.07 31.30 43.06
C ALA A 9 -46.16 31.20 41.83
N ALA A 10 -44.93 31.69 41.95
CA ALA A 10 -43.87 31.42 40.99
C ALA A 10 -43.35 30.00 41.26
N VAL A 11 -43.63 29.05 40.35
CA VAL A 11 -43.07 27.70 40.42
C VAL A 11 -41.75 27.72 39.66
N SER A 12 -40.65 27.89 40.38
CA SER A 12 -39.30 27.70 39.86
C SER A 12 -39.03 26.21 39.68
N ILE A 13 -39.11 25.71 38.44
CA ILE A 13 -38.65 24.37 38.09
C ILE A 13 -37.15 24.45 37.85
N PHE A 14 -36.36 23.99 38.83
CA PHE A 14 -34.96 23.62 38.61
C PHE A 14 -34.93 22.31 37.83
N VAL A 15 -34.70 22.38 36.52
CA VAL A 15 -34.26 21.20 35.75
C VAL A 15 -32.73 21.19 35.79
N ILE A 16 -32.17 20.53 36.79
CA ILE A 16 -30.78 20.08 36.74
C ILE A 16 -30.79 18.79 35.93
N LEU A 17 -30.58 18.88 34.62
CA LEU A 17 -30.15 17.72 33.84
C LEU A 17 -28.65 17.84 33.60
N ALA A 18 -27.91 17.20 34.50
CA ALA A 18 -26.51 16.89 34.32
C ALA A 18 -26.32 15.95 33.12
N GLY A 19 -25.25 16.18 32.37
CA GLY A 19 -24.56 15.10 31.67
C GLY A 19 -25.18 14.61 30.37
N LEU A 20 -25.08 15.42 29.33
CA LEU A 20 -24.69 14.87 28.03
C LEU A 20 -23.41 15.58 27.61
N LEU A 21 -22.30 15.15 28.21
CA LEU A 21 -21.08 15.01 27.44
C LEU A 21 -21.43 14.07 26.30
N THR A 22 -21.96 14.59 25.19
CA THR A 22 -21.83 13.93 23.91
C THR A 22 -20.34 13.90 23.70
N GLY A 23 -19.74 12.79 24.15
CA GLY A 23 -18.35 12.52 23.95
C GLY A 23 -18.06 12.85 22.50
N CYS A 24 -17.02 13.63 22.29
CA CYS A 24 -16.17 13.41 21.14
C CYS A 24 -15.83 11.92 21.16
N SER A 25 -16.70 11.09 20.57
CA SER A 25 -16.27 9.86 19.95
C SER A 25 -15.31 10.37 18.91
N GLY A 26 -14.04 10.54 19.33
CA GLY A 26 -12.94 10.68 18.42
C GLY A 26 -13.15 9.53 17.47
N SER A 27 -13.56 9.86 16.25
CA SER A 27 -13.42 8.98 15.11
C SER A 27 -12.01 8.44 15.27
N LYS A 28 -11.89 7.14 15.62
CA LYS A 28 -10.58 6.50 15.63
C LYS A 28 -10.01 6.85 14.28
N GLU A 29 -8.94 7.65 14.28
CA GLU A 29 -8.25 8.02 13.06
C GLU A 29 -7.97 6.70 12.36
N LYS A 30 -8.63 6.49 11.21
CA LYS A 30 -8.50 5.21 10.52
C LYS A 30 -7.03 5.08 10.16
N ALA A 31 -6.41 4.00 10.60
CA ALA A 31 -5.04 3.68 10.27
C ALA A 31 -5.01 2.66 9.14
N VAL A 32 -3.83 2.45 8.56
CA VAL A 32 -3.60 1.28 7.71
C VAL A 32 -3.72 0.03 8.58
N PRO A 33 -4.49 -1.00 8.18
CA PRO A 33 -4.59 -2.24 8.92
C PRO A 33 -3.22 -2.92 9.11
N GLU A 34 -3.08 -3.70 10.18
CA GLU A 34 -1.84 -4.44 10.43
C GLU A 34 -1.56 -5.46 9.32
N LEU A 35 -0.29 -5.54 8.92
CA LEU A 35 0.22 -6.49 7.93
C LEU A 35 1.17 -7.51 8.60
N PRO A 36 1.34 -8.73 8.03
CA PRO A 36 2.43 -9.62 8.41
C PRO A 36 3.78 -8.91 8.34
N LYS A 37 4.77 -9.24 9.17
CA LYS A 37 6.07 -8.50 9.19
C LYS A 37 6.76 -8.43 7.82
N ARG A 38 6.64 -9.51 7.03
CA ARG A 38 7.17 -9.63 5.68
C ARG A 38 6.03 -10.07 4.76
N ILE A 39 5.94 -9.47 3.59
CA ILE A 39 4.88 -9.72 2.60
C ILE A 39 5.50 -9.96 1.22
N CYS A 40 4.71 -10.49 0.29
CA CYS A 40 5.10 -10.85 -1.08
C CYS A 40 6.39 -11.68 -1.13
N TRP A 41 6.27 -12.98 -0.89
CA TRP A 41 7.40 -13.93 -0.89
C TRP A 41 8.50 -13.60 0.11
N ASN A 42 8.14 -12.88 1.18
CA ASN A 42 9.06 -12.30 2.15
C ASN A 42 10.03 -11.28 1.56
N ALA A 43 9.67 -10.59 0.49
CA ALA A 43 10.56 -9.64 -0.17
C ALA A 43 10.49 -8.24 0.46
N PHE A 44 9.30 -7.77 0.82
CA PHE A 44 9.10 -6.44 1.42
C PHE A 44 8.89 -6.52 2.94
N ALA A 45 9.44 -5.57 3.69
CA ALA A 45 9.01 -5.34 5.06
C ALA A 45 7.71 -4.51 5.05
N SER A 46 6.78 -4.88 5.92
CA SER A 46 5.50 -4.17 5.95
C SER A 46 5.61 -2.72 6.41
N SER A 47 6.65 -2.37 7.16
CA SER A 47 6.96 -0.96 7.50
C SER A 47 7.16 -0.09 6.27
N ASP A 48 7.60 -0.68 5.16
CA ASP A 48 7.97 0.05 3.95
C ASP A 48 6.75 0.17 3.03
N VAL A 49 5.86 -0.84 3.05
CA VAL A 49 4.64 -0.88 2.25
C VAL A 49 3.45 -0.19 2.93
N SER A 50 3.31 -0.30 4.25
CA SER A 50 2.21 0.36 4.98
C SER A 50 2.05 1.86 4.67
N PRO A 51 3.12 2.67 4.56
CA PRO A 51 2.99 4.10 4.26
C PRO A 51 2.36 4.43 2.90
N VAL A 52 2.41 3.51 1.93
CA VAL A 52 1.80 3.69 0.59
C VAL A 52 0.40 3.09 0.47
N LEU A 53 -0.09 2.43 1.52
CA LEU A 53 -1.44 1.88 1.56
C LEU A 53 -2.44 2.87 2.14
N PRO A 54 -3.69 2.86 1.68
CA PRO A 54 -4.75 3.63 2.30
C PRO A 54 -5.15 3.04 3.65
N VAL A 55 -5.83 3.87 4.43
CA VAL A 55 -6.47 3.46 5.68
C VAL A 55 -7.66 2.53 5.39
N GLY A 56 -7.99 1.64 6.31
CA GLY A 56 -9.07 0.67 6.12
C GLY A 56 -9.34 -0.17 7.37
N ASP A 57 -10.19 -1.19 7.25
CA ASP A 57 -10.54 -2.05 8.38
C ASP A 57 -9.80 -3.39 8.35
N LYS A 58 -9.51 -3.94 7.16
CA LYS A 58 -8.83 -5.22 6.99
C LYS A 58 -7.81 -5.18 5.86
N ALA A 59 -6.68 -5.85 6.08
CA ALA A 59 -5.72 -6.16 5.04
C ALA A 59 -5.68 -7.66 4.74
N ALA A 60 -5.53 -8.00 3.47
CA ALA A 60 -5.23 -9.36 3.02
C ALA A 60 -4.04 -9.33 2.06
N VAL A 61 -3.18 -10.34 2.13
CA VAL A 61 -2.04 -10.50 1.23
C VAL A 61 -2.27 -11.75 0.41
N HIS A 62 -2.26 -11.60 -0.91
CA HIS A 62 -2.48 -12.70 -1.85
C HIS A 62 -1.24 -12.90 -2.69
N HIS A 63 -0.69 -14.11 -2.70
CA HIS A 63 0.39 -14.47 -3.62
C HIS A 63 0.41 -15.99 -3.83
N ARG A 64 0.88 -16.42 -5.00
CA ARG A 64 1.34 -17.80 -5.17
C ARG A 64 2.78 -17.93 -4.65
N PRO A 65 3.26 -19.12 -4.29
CA PRO A 65 4.69 -19.32 -4.00
C PRO A 65 5.54 -18.89 -5.20
N PHE A 66 6.65 -18.18 -4.95
CA PHE A 66 7.64 -17.91 -5.98
C PHE A 66 8.60 -19.10 -6.06
N VAL A 67 8.46 -19.91 -7.11
CA VAL A 67 9.30 -21.10 -7.34
C VAL A 67 10.04 -20.90 -8.65
N LEU A 68 11.32 -20.55 -8.57
CA LEU A 68 12.22 -20.32 -9.71
C LEU A 68 12.51 -21.58 -10.58
N ALA A 69 11.87 -22.72 -10.28
CA ALA A 69 12.22 -24.04 -10.79
C ALA A 69 11.14 -24.67 -11.70
N GLU A 70 9.96 -24.08 -11.78
CA GLU A 70 8.89 -24.51 -12.68
C GLU A 70 8.58 -23.34 -13.63
N ASP A 71 8.05 -23.63 -14.82
CA ASP A 71 7.77 -22.76 -15.97
C ASP A 71 6.85 -21.53 -15.71
N LEU A 72 6.97 -20.89 -14.55
CA LEU A 72 6.31 -19.66 -14.16
C LEU A 72 7.24 -18.50 -14.48
N ASP A 73 7.04 -17.95 -15.67
CA ASP A 73 7.77 -16.77 -16.15
C ASP A 73 7.49 -15.54 -15.26
N SER A 74 6.36 -15.50 -14.53
CA SER A 74 6.05 -14.44 -13.58
C SER A 74 5.22 -14.88 -12.37
N VAL A 75 5.36 -14.13 -11.27
CA VAL A 75 4.52 -14.24 -10.09
C VAL A 75 4.03 -12.88 -9.64
N THR A 76 2.81 -12.85 -9.12
CA THR A 76 2.20 -11.64 -8.62
C THR A 76 1.82 -11.79 -7.14
N CYS A 77 2.03 -10.72 -6.39
CA CYS A 77 1.56 -10.53 -5.03
C CYS A 77 0.67 -9.28 -4.99
N SER A 78 -0.47 -9.35 -4.32
CA SER A 78 -1.29 -8.18 -4.01
C SER A 78 -1.46 -7.99 -2.50
N VAL A 79 -1.61 -6.73 -2.10
CA VAL A 79 -2.15 -6.35 -0.80
C VAL A 79 -3.49 -5.67 -1.03
N ASP A 80 -4.52 -6.24 -0.42
CA ASP A 80 -5.89 -5.78 -0.54
C ASP A 80 -6.30 -5.11 0.76
N ILE A 81 -6.90 -3.92 0.66
CA ILE A 81 -7.54 -3.22 1.78
C ILE A 81 -9.05 -3.28 1.56
N ASP A 82 -9.76 -3.81 2.55
CA ASP A 82 -11.21 -3.98 2.52
C ASP A 82 -11.72 -4.73 1.27
N GLY A 83 -10.92 -5.66 0.76
CA GLY A 83 -11.24 -6.51 -0.39
C GLY A 83 -10.95 -5.89 -1.76
N VAL A 84 -10.25 -4.74 -1.80
CA VAL A 84 -9.80 -4.10 -3.02
C VAL A 84 -8.27 -4.04 -3.02
N TRP A 85 -7.63 -4.50 -4.10
CA TRP A 85 -6.17 -4.41 -4.24
C TRP A 85 -5.72 -2.95 -4.16
N LYS A 86 -4.64 -2.68 -3.43
CA LYS A 86 -4.05 -1.34 -3.26
C LYS A 86 -2.56 -1.28 -3.55
N PHE A 87 -1.91 -2.44 -3.49
CA PHE A 87 -0.53 -2.63 -3.85
C PHE A 87 -0.41 -3.93 -4.64
N LEU A 88 0.35 -3.90 -5.72
CA LEU A 88 0.65 -5.04 -6.56
C LEU A 88 2.16 -5.09 -6.77
N ALA A 89 2.76 -6.26 -6.59
CA ALA A 89 4.13 -6.54 -6.98
C ALA A 89 4.13 -7.71 -7.97
N ASP A 90 4.72 -7.50 -9.13
CA ASP A 90 4.98 -8.50 -10.14
C ASP A 90 6.48 -8.77 -10.21
N ALA A 91 6.86 -10.05 -10.22
CA ALA A 91 8.24 -10.48 -10.41
C ALA A 91 8.31 -11.45 -11.58
N THR A 92 9.08 -11.11 -12.60
CA THR A 92 9.24 -11.87 -13.83
C THR A 92 10.70 -12.34 -13.97
N LEU A 93 10.89 -13.62 -14.30
CA LEU A 93 12.22 -14.19 -14.55
C LEU A 93 12.53 -14.16 -16.05
N HIS A 94 13.65 -13.53 -16.40
CA HIS A 94 14.16 -13.49 -17.76
C HIS A 94 15.47 -14.25 -17.89
N GLY A 95 15.68 -14.84 -19.07
CA GLY A 95 16.93 -15.50 -19.44
C GLY A 95 17.99 -14.53 -19.98
N PHE A 96 17.56 -13.37 -20.48
CA PHE A 96 18.42 -12.34 -21.04
C PHE A 96 17.96 -10.94 -20.64
N GLU A 97 18.91 -10.02 -20.49
CA GLU A 97 18.67 -8.64 -20.06
C GLU A 97 17.82 -7.84 -21.04
N ASP A 98 17.95 -8.12 -22.34
CA ASP A 98 17.22 -7.46 -23.43
C ASP A 98 15.75 -7.90 -23.54
N GLN A 99 15.34 -8.90 -22.76
CA GLN A 99 13.94 -9.32 -22.65
C GLN A 99 13.12 -8.45 -21.70
N ILE A 100 13.77 -7.57 -20.94
CA ILE A 100 13.10 -6.67 -19.98
C ILE A 100 12.55 -5.47 -20.76
N ASP A 101 11.23 -5.38 -20.88
CA ASP A 101 10.56 -4.32 -21.63
C ASP A 101 10.25 -3.10 -20.76
N TRP A 102 10.99 -2.01 -20.99
CA TRP A 102 10.81 -0.72 -20.31
C TRP A 102 9.83 0.22 -21.01
N THR A 103 9.31 -0.15 -22.19
CA THR A 103 8.59 0.78 -23.08
C THR A 103 7.36 1.41 -22.43
N SER A 104 6.65 0.67 -21.59
CA SER A 104 5.47 1.19 -20.90
C SER A 104 5.83 2.13 -19.75
N MET A 105 6.90 1.84 -19.01
CA MET A 105 7.37 2.64 -17.88
C MET A 105 8.09 3.92 -18.34
N ASP A 106 8.86 3.87 -19.43
CA ASP A 106 9.54 5.04 -19.99
C ASP A 106 8.54 6.13 -20.45
N LYS A 107 7.30 5.75 -20.80
CA LYS A 107 6.22 6.70 -21.13
C LYS A 107 5.64 7.42 -19.91
N ALA A 108 5.90 6.92 -18.70
CA ALA A 108 5.43 7.52 -17.45
C ALA A 108 6.36 8.62 -16.92
N ASP A 109 7.35 9.05 -17.72
CA ASP A 109 8.39 10.03 -17.34
C ASP A 109 9.05 9.72 -15.98
N PRO A 110 9.62 8.50 -15.82
CA PRO A 110 10.00 8.04 -14.51
C PRO A 110 11.34 8.63 -14.06
N GLN A 111 11.50 8.78 -12.75
CA GLN A 111 12.76 9.18 -12.13
C GLN A 111 13.64 7.96 -11.87
N SER A 112 14.94 8.08 -12.12
CA SER A 112 15.90 7.00 -11.81
C SER A 112 16.18 6.91 -10.30
N ILE A 113 16.34 5.69 -9.80
CA ILE A 113 16.71 5.40 -8.41
C ILE A 113 17.84 4.36 -8.37
N ASP A 114 18.64 4.39 -7.30
CA ASP A 114 19.77 3.48 -7.08
C ASP A 114 19.32 2.16 -6.44
N VAL A 115 18.61 1.35 -7.23
CA VAL A 115 18.11 0.02 -6.84
C VAL A 115 18.31 -0.94 -8.02
N GLY A 116 18.87 -2.12 -7.74
CA GLY A 116 19.18 -3.11 -8.78
C GLY A 116 20.21 -2.59 -9.79
N LYS A 117 20.14 -3.09 -11.03
CA LYS A 117 20.99 -2.62 -12.14
C LYS A 117 20.41 -1.38 -12.84
N LYS A 118 19.09 -1.29 -12.91
CA LYS A 118 18.30 -0.10 -13.25
C LYS A 118 17.08 -0.13 -12.34
N GLY A 119 16.83 1.00 -11.68
CA GLY A 119 15.64 1.23 -10.89
C GLY A 119 14.99 2.54 -11.32
N ILE A 120 13.67 2.55 -11.39
CA ILE A 120 12.87 3.71 -11.75
C ILE A 120 11.62 3.80 -10.86
N ILE A 121 11.11 5.03 -10.71
CA ILE A 121 9.91 5.34 -9.94
C ILE A 121 9.05 6.36 -10.71
N TRP A 122 7.73 6.22 -10.61
CA TRP A 122 6.75 7.15 -11.15
C TRP A 122 5.54 7.25 -10.20
N ASP A 123 4.58 8.13 -10.51
CA ASP A 123 3.49 8.53 -9.61
C ASP A 123 2.67 7.37 -9.02
N SER A 124 2.59 6.24 -9.73
CA SER A 124 1.76 5.09 -9.35
C SER A 124 2.52 3.78 -9.27
N GLY A 125 3.85 3.82 -9.25
CA GLY A 125 4.62 2.60 -9.26
C GLY A 125 6.12 2.77 -9.37
N ALA A 126 6.78 1.64 -9.49
CA ALA A 126 8.21 1.56 -9.63
C ALA A 126 8.60 0.25 -10.29
N ALA A 127 9.78 0.22 -10.88
CA ALA A 127 10.33 -1.00 -11.45
C ALA A 127 11.84 -1.04 -11.25
N ALA A 128 12.37 -2.22 -11.02
CA ALA A 128 13.80 -2.46 -10.96
C ALA A 128 14.10 -3.86 -11.47
N TYR A 129 15.28 -4.06 -12.05
CA TYR A 129 15.76 -5.40 -12.34
C TYR A 129 17.07 -5.74 -11.66
N PHE A 130 17.21 -7.03 -11.37
CA PHE A 130 18.32 -7.61 -10.64
C PHE A 130 18.97 -8.70 -11.46
N ILE A 131 20.31 -8.72 -11.45
CA ILE A 131 21.10 -9.76 -12.11
C ILE A 131 21.41 -10.83 -11.06
N CYS A 132 20.81 -12.01 -11.19
CA CYS A 132 21.12 -13.17 -10.35
C CYS A 132 22.24 -14.02 -10.97
N GLU A 133 22.19 -14.22 -12.28
CA GLU A 133 23.21 -14.93 -13.05
C GLU A 133 23.38 -14.28 -14.42
N LEU A 134 24.61 -13.98 -14.84
CA LEU A 134 24.85 -13.40 -16.16
C LEU A 134 24.74 -14.47 -17.26
N SER A 135 24.12 -14.11 -18.38
CA SER A 135 24.21 -14.92 -19.60
C SER A 135 25.66 -15.07 -20.05
N LYS A 136 26.02 -16.27 -20.53
CA LYS A 136 27.34 -16.58 -21.09
C LYS A 136 27.34 -16.62 -22.63
N GLY A 137 26.21 -16.25 -23.25
CA GLY A 137 26.03 -16.22 -24.69
C GLY A 137 24.62 -16.63 -25.13
N PRO A 138 24.32 -16.58 -26.44
CA PRO A 138 22.96 -16.77 -26.97
C PRO A 138 22.29 -18.11 -26.61
N ASN A 139 23.08 -19.16 -26.33
CA ASN A 139 22.58 -20.49 -25.96
C ASN A 139 22.80 -20.82 -24.48
N SER A 140 23.16 -19.83 -23.67
CA SER A 140 23.41 -19.98 -22.24
C SER A 140 22.70 -18.83 -21.51
N PRO A 141 21.38 -18.94 -21.30
CA PRO A 141 20.62 -17.90 -20.61
C PRO A 141 21.17 -17.70 -19.19
N GLY A 142 21.10 -16.45 -18.73
CA GLY A 142 21.32 -16.09 -17.35
C GLY A 142 20.03 -16.18 -16.54
N LYS A 143 19.98 -15.42 -15.45
CA LYS A 143 18.81 -15.23 -14.59
C LYS A 143 18.73 -13.77 -14.20
N TYR A 144 17.70 -13.11 -14.68
CA TYR A 144 17.41 -11.71 -14.42
C TYR A 144 16.00 -11.63 -13.83
N ILE A 145 15.84 -10.94 -12.71
CA ILE A 145 14.52 -10.73 -12.11
C ILE A 145 14.12 -9.30 -12.42
N ASP A 146 13.06 -9.13 -13.20
CA ASP A 146 12.33 -7.88 -13.33
C ASP A 146 11.28 -7.82 -12.22
N LEU A 147 11.30 -6.75 -11.42
CA LEU A 147 10.34 -6.49 -10.37
C LEU A 147 9.61 -5.19 -10.69
N THR A 148 8.30 -5.26 -10.81
CA THR A 148 7.44 -4.09 -10.99
C THR A 148 6.43 -3.98 -9.86
N ILE A 149 6.23 -2.76 -9.37
CA ILE A 149 5.28 -2.42 -8.31
C ILE A 149 4.27 -1.42 -8.86
N TYR A 150 3.00 -1.64 -8.55
CA TYR A 150 1.91 -0.71 -8.83
C TYR A 150 1.11 -0.42 -7.56
N THR A 151 0.61 0.81 -7.46
CA THR A 151 -0.33 1.23 -6.42
C THR A 151 -1.62 1.73 -7.06
N ASP A 152 -2.77 1.40 -6.46
CA ASP A 152 -4.11 1.72 -7.00
C ASP A 152 -4.43 3.23 -6.97
N SER A 153 -3.75 3.95 -6.08
CA SER A 153 -3.81 5.41 -5.99
C SER A 153 -2.40 5.96 -6.06
N VAL A 154 -2.25 7.20 -6.54
CA VAL A 154 -1.01 7.99 -6.38
C VAL A 154 -0.75 8.04 -4.87
N PRO A 155 0.25 7.29 -4.36
CA PRO A 155 0.62 7.40 -2.96
C PRO A 155 1.09 8.83 -2.71
N ASP A 156 1.15 9.24 -1.46
CA ASP A 156 1.95 10.41 -1.12
C ASP A 156 3.37 10.21 -1.72
N GLU A 157 3.72 10.98 -2.76
CA GLU A 157 4.91 10.79 -3.60
C GLU A 157 6.21 10.69 -2.78
N ALA A 158 6.23 11.31 -1.59
CA ALA A 158 7.34 11.23 -0.64
C ALA A 158 7.58 9.82 -0.09
N LYS A 159 6.60 8.90 -0.19
CA LYS A 159 6.62 7.59 0.48
C LYS A 159 6.99 6.44 -0.44
N LEU A 160 6.72 6.54 -1.74
CA LEU A 160 7.08 5.53 -2.74
C LEU A 160 8.58 5.18 -2.77
N PRO A 161 9.52 6.14 -2.68
CA PRO A 161 10.95 5.82 -2.69
C PRO A 161 11.40 4.93 -1.52
N SER A 162 10.66 4.90 -0.40
CA SER A 162 11.02 4.09 0.77
C SER A 162 10.72 2.60 0.59
N VAL A 163 9.73 2.25 -0.23
CA VAL A 163 9.34 0.86 -0.55
C VAL A 163 10.48 0.10 -1.26
N LEU A 164 11.30 0.81 -2.02
CA LEU A 164 12.26 0.24 -2.96
C LEU A 164 13.68 0.13 -2.42
N ARG A 165 14.02 0.83 -1.33
CA ARG A 165 15.39 0.89 -0.78
C ARG A 165 15.89 -0.42 -0.16
N HIS A 166 15.03 -1.42 -0.05
CA HIS A 166 15.29 -2.63 0.74
C HIS A 166 15.25 -3.93 -0.06
N PHE A 167 15.34 -3.83 -1.39
CA PHE A 167 15.53 -4.98 -2.29
C PHE A 167 17.01 -5.19 -2.64
#